data_AF-A0A2N1TE48-F1
#
_entry.id   AF-A0A2N1TE48-F1
#
_cell.length_a   1.000
_cell.length_b   1.000
_cell.length_c   1.000
_cell.angle_alpha   90.00
_cell.angle_beta   90.00
_cell.angle_gamma   90.00
#
_symmetry.space_group_name_H-M   'P 1'
#
loop_
_entity.id
_entity.type
_entity.pdbx_description
1 polymer ?
#
loop_
_entity_poly.entity_id
_entity_poly.type
_entity_poly.pdbx_seq_one_letter_code
_entity_poly.pdbx_strand_id
1 'polypeptide(L)'
;MPRQTRNIAQGNTHHCFTRCHGKRDLMKSSHVRKYLIEAVKKCQEKYDFELIAAEPLTNHIHLVIRTLEDKETVSRIMQYVKARIAEMYNRSTGTTGPFWNERFGSTVIEEADDPEQYLLWLLWYIGYNPVRKKLVRDPRQADVGFINVYLIENFEAPVKITRHAFFNRLGDTFSACVEKFLKYEEAYRKRMIPIF
;
A
#
# COMPACT_ATOMS: atom_id res chain seq x y z
N MET A 1 28.98 -3.62 -1.30
CA MET A 1 28.64 -2.70 -2.41
C MET A 1 27.95 -1.46 -1.85
N PRO A 2 28.27 -0.25 -2.36
CA PRO A 2 27.52 0.95 -2.05
C PRO A 2 26.07 0.74 -2.46
N ARG A 3 25.13 1.11 -1.59
CA ARG A 3 23.71 0.95 -1.88
C ARG A 3 23.28 2.06 -2.84
N GLN A 4 22.60 1.71 -3.94
CA GLN A 4 22.09 2.68 -4.91
C GLN A 4 21.27 3.79 -4.22
N THR A 5 21.42 5.01 -4.72
CA THR A 5 20.59 6.16 -4.34
C THR A 5 19.14 5.87 -4.68
N ARG A 6 18.23 6.16 -3.73
CA ARG A 6 16.81 5.92 -3.97
C ARG A 6 16.30 6.97 -4.96
N ASN A 7 15.56 6.53 -5.97
CA ASN A 7 14.79 7.45 -6.79
C ASN A 7 13.69 8.09 -5.92
N ILE A 8 13.79 9.42 -5.76
CA ILE A 8 12.86 10.25 -4.97
C ILE A 8 12.08 11.21 -5.87
N ALA A 9 11.90 10.86 -7.16
CA ALA A 9 11.15 11.64 -8.13
C ALA A 9 9.80 12.10 -7.54
N GLN A 10 9.58 13.41 -7.64
CA GLN A 10 8.30 14.05 -7.32
C GLN A 10 7.34 13.87 -8.51
N GLY A 11 6.05 14.11 -8.28
CA GLY A 11 5.01 13.91 -9.30
C GLY A 11 4.68 12.44 -9.66
N ASN A 12 5.58 11.52 -9.32
CA ASN A 12 5.50 10.10 -9.64
C ASN A 12 4.82 9.24 -8.55
N THR A 13 4.44 8.04 -8.96
CA THR A 13 3.86 7.00 -8.10
C THR A 13 4.90 5.99 -7.69
N HIS A 14 4.95 5.69 -6.40
CA HIS A 14 5.96 4.82 -5.78
C HIS A 14 5.29 3.62 -5.11
N HIS A 15 5.69 2.41 -5.47
CA HIS A 15 5.38 1.20 -4.70
C HIS A 15 6.38 1.03 -3.57
N CYS A 16 5.97 1.39 -2.36
CA CYS A 16 6.77 1.28 -1.16
C CYS A 16 6.47 0.00 -0.38
N PHE A 17 7.51 -0.63 0.15
CA PHE A 17 7.35 -1.73 1.10
C PHE A 17 8.44 -1.70 2.18
N THR A 18 8.10 -2.20 3.36
CA THR A 18 9.08 -2.36 4.44
C THR A 18 8.70 -3.51 5.37
N ARG A 19 9.70 -4.17 5.95
CA ARG A 19 9.52 -5.38 6.76
C ARG A 19 9.92 -5.16 8.21
N CYS A 20 9.21 -5.82 9.12
CA CYS A 20 9.52 -5.86 10.53
C CYS A 20 10.90 -6.48 10.79
N HIS A 21 11.54 -6.07 11.87
CA HIS A 21 12.88 -6.52 12.27
C HIS A 21 12.93 -8.04 12.39
N GLY A 22 13.95 -8.65 11.75
CA GLY A 22 14.12 -10.10 11.71
C GLY A 22 13.03 -10.86 10.95
N LYS A 23 12.24 -10.17 10.11
CA LYS A 23 11.05 -10.72 9.42
C LYS A 23 10.00 -11.31 10.38
N ARG A 24 10.03 -10.90 11.65
CA ARG A 24 9.11 -11.36 12.69
C ARG A 24 7.70 -10.86 12.44
N ASP A 25 6.70 -11.64 12.84
CA ASP A 25 5.28 -11.30 12.72
C ASP A 25 4.81 -10.29 13.79
N LEU A 26 5.51 -9.16 13.91
CA LEU A 26 5.22 -8.13 14.93
C LEU A 26 3.84 -7.49 14.73
N MET A 27 3.27 -7.57 13.53
CA MET A 27 1.94 -7.06 13.15
C MET A 27 0.91 -8.18 12.99
N LYS A 28 1.11 -9.34 13.64
CA LYS A 28 0.15 -10.46 13.61
C LYS A 28 -1.20 -10.11 14.22
N SER A 29 -1.21 -9.31 15.28
CA SER A 29 -2.45 -8.84 15.91
C SER A 29 -3.12 -7.77 15.05
N SER A 30 -4.44 -7.86 14.88
CA SER A 30 -5.23 -6.82 14.21
C SER A 30 -5.08 -5.46 14.88
N HIS A 31 -4.91 -5.42 16.20
CA HIS A 31 -4.64 -4.18 16.94
C HIS A 31 -3.37 -3.49 16.44
N VAL A 32 -2.28 -4.24 16.25
CA VAL A 32 -1.02 -3.67 15.75
C VAL A 32 -1.13 -3.24 14.29
N ARG A 33 -1.95 -3.93 13.47
CA ARG A 33 -2.19 -3.49 12.09
C ARG A 33 -2.91 -2.15 12.01
N LYS A 34 -3.73 -1.78 13.01
CA LYS A 34 -4.34 -0.45 13.10
C LYS A 34 -3.31 0.68 13.29
N TYR A 35 -2.10 0.39 13.77
CA TYR A 35 -1.04 1.39 13.83
C TYR A 35 -0.64 1.92 12.45
N LEU A 36 -0.77 1.11 11.38
CA LEU A 36 -0.58 1.62 10.03
C LEU A 36 -1.63 2.69 9.69
N ILE A 37 -2.90 2.41 9.98
CA ILE A 37 -4.03 3.32 9.72
C ILE A 37 -3.80 4.64 10.46
N GLU A 38 -3.49 4.59 11.75
CA GLU A 38 -3.23 5.81 12.55
C GLU A 38 -2.01 6.58 12.08
N ALA A 39 -0.91 5.89 11.73
CA ALA A 39 0.29 6.53 11.23
C ALA A 39 0.06 7.22 9.89
N VAL A 40 -0.72 6.59 9.00
CA VAL A 40 -1.08 7.16 7.70
C VAL A 40 -2.00 8.37 7.86
N LYS A 41 -3.04 8.32 8.71
CA LYS A 41 -3.90 9.48 9.01
C LYS A 41 -3.08 10.69 9.44
N LYS A 42 -2.24 10.51 10.47
CA LYS A 42 -1.33 11.55 10.97
C LYS A 42 -0.33 12.03 9.93
N CYS A 43 -0.03 11.23 8.92
CA CYS A 43 0.85 11.61 7.82
C CYS A 43 0.10 12.44 6.78
N GLN A 44 -1.15 12.08 6.46
CA GLN A 44 -2.02 12.81 5.53
C GLN A 44 -2.50 14.15 6.11
N GLU A 45 -2.60 14.26 7.43
CA GLU A 45 -2.82 15.54 8.13
C GLU A 45 -1.59 16.46 8.05
N LYS A 46 -0.40 15.88 7.88
CA LYS A 46 0.88 16.62 7.95
C LYS A 46 1.44 16.98 6.58
N TYR A 47 1.29 16.10 5.59
CA TYR A 47 1.92 16.21 4.28
C TYR A 47 0.90 15.99 3.17
N ASP A 48 1.08 16.74 2.09
CA ASP A 48 0.28 16.59 0.87
C ASP A 48 0.86 15.49 -0.01
N PHE A 49 0.11 14.41 -0.19
CA PHE A 49 0.37 13.33 -1.13
C PHE A 49 -0.90 12.54 -1.41
N GLU A 50 -0.90 11.77 -2.49
CA GLU A 50 -2.00 10.86 -2.83
C GLU A 50 -1.63 9.45 -2.39
N LEU A 51 -2.42 8.88 -1.48
CA LEU A 51 -2.30 7.48 -1.10
C LEU A 51 -3.19 6.64 -2.02
N ILE A 52 -2.58 5.81 -2.86
CA ILE A 52 -3.27 5.01 -3.88
C ILE A 52 -3.69 3.65 -3.32
N ALA A 53 -2.86 3.07 -2.44
CA ALA A 53 -3.14 1.81 -1.76
C ALA A 53 -2.38 1.72 -0.44
N ALA A 54 -2.94 1.02 0.55
CA ALA A 54 -2.26 0.70 1.79
C ALA A 54 -2.70 -0.66 2.33
N GLU A 55 -1.74 -1.50 2.68
CA GLU A 55 -2.04 -2.86 3.16
C GLU A 55 -1.03 -3.31 4.23
N PRO A 56 -1.46 -3.47 5.50
CA PRO A 56 -0.66 -4.09 6.54
C PRO A 56 -0.77 -5.61 6.51
N LEU A 57 0.35 -6.31 6.69
CA LEU A 57 0.40 -7.77 6.83
C LEU A 57 1.02 -8.13 8.18
N THR A 58 1.39 -9.40 8.39
CA THR A 58 1.92 -9.86 9.68
C THR A 58 3.33 -9.35 9.99
N ASN A 59 4.18 -9.20 8.97
CA ASN A 59 5.58 -8.81 9.14
C ASN A 59 6.06 -7.74 8.15
N HIS A 60 5.16 -7.14 7.37
CA HIS A 60 5.48 -6.06 6.45
C HIS A 60 4.24 -5.26 6.08
N ILE A 61 4.48 -4.10 5.48
CA ILE A 61 3.43 -3.23 4.92
C ILE A 61 3.76 -2.92 3.46
N HIS A 62 2.70 -2.67 2.69
CA HIS A 62 2.78 -2.08 1.36
C HIS A 62 2.02 -0.75 1.33
N LEU A 63 2.61 0.27 0.71
CA LEU A 63 1.97 1.54 0.42
C LEU A 63 2.23 1.88 -1.05
N VAL A 64 1.23 2.37 -1.77
CA VAL A 64 1.40 2.99 -3.09
C VAL A 64 1.13 4.47 -2.92
N ILE A 65 2.16 5.28 -3.11
CA ILE A 65 2.15 6.72 -2.81
C ILE A 65 2.47 7.47 -4.09
N ARG A 66 1.58 8.34 -4.53
CA ARG A 66 1.90 9.34 -5.53
C ARG A 66 2.31 10.64 -4.83
N THR A 67 3.56 11.02 -5.04
CA THR A 67 4.09 12.31 -4.59
C THR A 67 3.61 13.41 -5.52
N LEU A 68 3.52 14.63 -4.99
CA LEU A 68 3.13 15.82 -5.75
C LEU A 68 4.36 16.69 -6.00
N GLU A 69 4.34 17.46 -7.09
CA GLU A 69 5.38 18.47 -7.37
C GLU A 69 5.47 19.49 -6.23
N ASP A 70 6.70 19.92 -5.90
CA ASP A 70 6.99 20.86 -4.82
C ASP A 70 6.47 20.45 -3.43
N LYS A 71 6.13 19.17 -3.22
CA LYS A 71 5.70 18.61 -1.93
C LYS A 71 6.72 17.60 -1.38
N GLU A 72 6.36 16.94 -0.28
CA GLU A 72 7.28 16.03 0.42
C GLU A 72 7.65 14.81 -0.41
N THR A 73 8.92 14.41 -0.30
CA THR A 73 9.43 13.23 -1.01
C THR A 73 8.85 11.96 -0.41
N VAL A 74 8.81 10.88 -1.21
CA VAL A 74 8.45 9.54 -0.74
C VAL A 74 9.30 9.09 0.45
N SER A 75 10.57 9.51 0.51
CA SER A 75 11.46 9.22 1.63
C SER A 75 11.00 9.86 2.93
N ARG A 76 10.50 11.10 2.88
CA ARG A 76 10.01 11.81 4.07
C ARG A 76 8.67 11.23 4.55
N ILE A 77 7.77 10.92 3.63
CA ILE A 77 6.48 10.28 3.91
C ILE A 77 6.72 8.91 4.57
N MET A 78 7.53 8.05 3.96
CA MET A 78 7.85 6.73 4.51
C MET A 78 8.61 6.80 5.83
N GLN A 79 9.51 7.76 6.01
CA GLN A 79 10.18 7.98 7.30
C GLN A 79 9.16 8.27 8.41
N TYR A 80 8.20 9.15 8.15
CA TYR A 80 7.18 9.53 9.11
C TYR A 80 6.28 8.35 9.49
N VAL A 81 5.71 7.67 8.49
CA VAL A 81 4.82 6.52 8.73
C VAL A 81 5.55 5.44 9.53
N LYS A 82 6.78 5.08 9.13
CA LYS A 82 7.57 4.07 9.83
C LYS A 82 7.89 4.47 11.28
N ALA A 83 8.27 5.72 11.51
CA ALA A 83 8.60 6.20 12.85
C ALA A 83 7.38 6.11 13.78
N ARG A 84 6.20 6.52 13.30
CA ARG A 84 4.97 6.49 14.12
C ARG A 84 4.52 5.08 14.45
N ILE A 85 4.59 4.14 13.50
CA ILE A 85 4.26 2.73 13.78
C ILE A 85 5.22 2.16 14.84
N ALA A 86 6.53 2.40 14.70
CA ALA A 86 7.52 1.91 15.65
C ALA A 86 7.32 2.49 17.05
N GLU A 87 7.02 3.78 17.14
CA GLU A 87 6.72 4.47 18.40
C GLU A 87 5.47 3.90 19.07
N MET A 88 4.36 3.77 18.34
CA MET A 88 3.10 3.24 18.87
C MET A 88 3.26 1.80 19.34
N TYR A 89 3.95 0.97 18.55
CA TYR A 89 4.26 -0.40 18.93
C TYR A 89 5.05 -0.45 20.24
N ASN A 90 6.23 0.17 20.27
CA ASN A 90 7.13 0.14 21.43
C ASN A 90 6.45 0.67 22.71
N ARG A 91 5.68 1.75 22.58
CA ARG A 91 4.89 2.30 23.69
C ARG A 91 3.84 1.30 24.19
N SER A 92 3.11 0.65 23.27
CA SER A 92 2.04 -0.29 23.63
C SER A 92 2.53 -1.61 24.21
N THR A 93 3.75 -2.03 23.88
CA THR A 93 4.35 -3.29 24.34
C THR A 93 5.36 -3.10 25.47
N GLY A 94 5.65 -1.85 25.88
CA GLY A 94 6.69 -1.56 26.86
C GLY A 94 8.11 -1.95 26.40
N THR A 95 8.32 -2.10 25.09
CA THR A 95 9.61 -2.51 24.52
C THR A 95 10.38 -1.32 23.95
N THR A 96 11.69 -1.48 23.79
CA THR A 96 12.55 -0.55 23.08
C THR A 96 13.29 -1.26 21.94
N GLY A 97 13.86 -0.49 21.01
CA GLY A 97 14.66 -1.03 19.91
C GLY A 97 13.95 -1.05 18.54
N PRO A 98 14.56 -1.71 17.54
CA PRO A 98 14.14 -1.62 16.16
C PRO A 98 12.85 -2.41 15.89
N PHE A 99 11.83 -1.70 15.39
CA PHE A 99 10.62 -2.32 14.86
C PHE A 99 10.80 -2.74 13.39
N TRP A 100 11.50 -1.93 12.59
CA TRP A 100 11.76 -2.18 11.17
C TRP A 100 13.15 -2.78 10.94
N ASN A 101 13.28 -3.62 9.91
CA ASN A 101 14.54 -4.28 9.60
C ASN A 101 15.58 -3.34 8.97
N GLU A 102 15.19 -2.65 7.90
CA GLU A 102 16.05 -1.80 7.11
C GLU A 102 15.30 -0.56 6.59
N ARG A 103 15.88 0.17 5.63
CA ARG A 103 15.15 1.22 4.89
C ARG A 103 13.95 0.61 4.16
N PHE A 104 13.00 1.43 3.70
CA PHE A 104 11.95 0.90 2.81
C PHE A 104 12.53 0.65 1.41
N GLY A 105 11.98 -0.35 0.71
CA GLY A 105 12.15 -0.54 -0.73
C GLY A 105 11.11 0.29 -1.47
N SER A 106 11.47 0.75 -2.67
CA SER A 106 10.61 1.58 -3.54
C SER A 106 10.89 1.25 -4.99
N THR A 107 9.85 1.20 -5.81
CA THR A 107 9.92 1.24 -7.28
C THR A 107 9.02 2.34 -7.81
N VAL A 108 9.42 3.00 -8.89
CA VAL A 108 8.62 4.05 -9.54
C VAL A 108 7.73 3.38 -10.59
N ILE A 109 6.42 3.57 -10.49
CA ILE A 109 5.43 2.92 -11.35
C ILE A 109 5.58 3.38 -12.80
N GLU A 110 5.83 4.68 -13.02
CA GLU A 110 5.94 5.28 -14.35
C GLU A 110 7.21 4.87 -15.11
N GLU A 111 8.18 4.20 -14.46
CA GLU A 111 9.37 3.64 -15.11
C GLU A 111 9.14 2.24 -15.71
N ALA A 112 7.96 1.64 -15.49
CA ALA A 112 7.61 0.35 -16.11
C ALA A 112 7.32 0.51 -17.61
N ASP A 113 7.51 -0.57 -18.39
CA ASP A 113 7.22 -0.57 -19.84
C ASP A 113 5.76 -0.21 -20.14
N ASP A 114 4.83 -0.68 -19.30
CA ASP A 114 3.42 -0.29 -19.31
C ASP A 114 2.98 0.09 -17.88
N PRO A 115 3.09 1.39 -17.50
CA PRO A 115 2.76 1.84 -16.16
C PRO A 115 1.30 1.63 -15.76
N GLU A 116 0.37 1.74 -16.70
CA GLU A 116 -1.06 1.58 -16.45
C GLU A 116 -1.39 0.13 -16.12
N GLN A 117 -0.98 -0.80 -16.98
CA GLN A 117 -1.16 -2.24 -16.73
C GLN A 117 -0.43 -2.65 -15.44
N TYR A 118 0.79 -2.16 -15.23
CA TYR A 118 1.58 -2.49 -14.06
C TYR A 118 0.88 -2.06 -12.76
N LEU A 119 0.38 -0.83 -12.68
CA LEU A 119 -0.32 -0.36 -11.49
C LEU A 119 -1.61 -1.15 -11.23
N LEU A 120 -2.44 -1.35 -12.24
CA LEU A 120 -3.73 -2.02 -12.08
C LEU A 120 -3.55 -3.47 -11.64
N TRP A 121 -2.53 -4.15 -12.16
CA TRP A 121 -2.14 -5.48 -11.68
C TRP A 121 -1.57 -5.43 -10.25
N LEU A 122 -0.74 -4.43 -9.94
CA LEU A 122 -0.15 -4.24 -8.62
C LEU A 122 -1.21 -4.02 -7.54
N LEU A 123 -2.28 -3.27 -7.82
CA LEU A 123 -3.38 -3.07 -6.86
C LEU A 123 -4.03 -4.39 -6.46
N TRP A 124 -4.29 -5.30 -7.41
CA TRP A 124 -4.80 -6.64 -7.11
C TRP A 124 -3.77 -7.52 -6.42
N TYR A 125 -2.49 -7.45 -6.82
CA TYR A 125 -1.42 -8.12 -6.11
C TYR A 125 -1.37 -7.71 -4.63
N ILE A 126 -1.45 -6.40 -4.33
CA ILE A 126 -1.46 -5.90 -2.95
C ILE A 126 -2.76 -6.33 -2.25
N GLY A 127 -3.92 -6.17 -2.89
CA GLY A 127 -5.22 -6.52 -2.31
C GLY A 127 -5.33 -8.00 -1.92
N TYR A 128 -4.71 -8.91 -2.67
CA TYR A 128 -4.69 -10.34 -2.36
C TYR A 128 -3.58 -10.76 -1.38
N ASN A 129 -2.71 -9.85 -0.93
CA ASN A 129 -1.69 -10.20 0.07
C ASN A 129 -2.29 -10.72 1.39
N PRO A 130 -3.31 -10.08 1.99
CA PRO A 130 -4.00 -10.60 3.17
C PRO A 130 -4.56 -12.01 2.96
N VAL A 131 -5.11 -12.30 1.78
CA VAL A 131 -5.62 -13.63 1.41
C VAL A 131 -4.49 -14.66 1.35
N ARG A 132 -3.38 -14.34 0.67
CA ARG A 132 -2.19 -15.21 0.62
C ARG A 132 -1.57 -15.47 1.99
N LYS A 133 -1.68 -14.51 2.90
CA LYS A 133 -1.25 -14.63 4.30
C LYS A 133 -2.29 -15.26 5.20
N LYS A 134 -3.42 -15.73 4.66
CA LYS A 134 -4.53 -16.36 5.38
C LYS A 134 -5.09 -15.47 6.50
N LEU A 135 -5.04 -14.15 6.32
CA LEU A 135 -5.60 -13.18 7.26
C LEU A 135 -7.10 -12.99 7.04
N VAL A 136 -7.53 -13.08 5.79
CA VAL A 136 -8.92 -12.93 5.34
C VAL A 136 -9.21 -13.89 4.19
N ARG A 137 -10.49 -14.13 3.87
CA ARG A 137 -10.88 -15.02 2.76
C ARG A 137 -11.02 -14.29 1.43
N ASP A 138 -11.32 -13.00 1.47
CA ASP A 138 -11.51 -12.13 0.31
C ASP A 138 -10.73 -10.81 0.50
N PRO A 139 -10.06 -10.26 -0.54
CA PRO A 139 -9.36 -8.98 -0.44
C PRO A 139 -10.24 -7.82 0.08
N ARG A 140 -11.55 -7.88 -0.16
CA ARG A 140 -12.55 -6.87 0.27
C ARG A 140 -12.76 -6.84 1.79
N GLN A 141 -12.27 -7.84 2.51
CA GLN A 141 -12.38 -7.97 3.97
C GLN A 141 -11.13 -7.49 4.73
N ALA A 142 -10.10 -7.01 4.02
CA ALA A 142 -8.86 -6.55 4.63
C ALA A 142 -9.07 -5.35 5.58
N ASP A 143 -8.18 -5.17 6.57
CA ASP A 143 -8.36 -4.17 7.63
C ASP A 143 -8.46 -2.72 7.11
N VAL A 144 -7.70 -2.39 6.06
CA VAL A 144 -7.81 -1.08 5.38
C VAL A 144 -8.92 -1.10 4.34
N GLY A 145 -9.15 -2.25 3.70
CA GLY A 145 -10.14 -2.40 2.64
C GLY A 145 -9.89 -1.47 1.46
N PHE A 146 -8.64 -1.09 1.17
CA PHE A 146 -8.33 -0.07 0.15
C PHE A 146 -8.89 -0.44 -1.24
N ILE A 147 -8.97 -1.75 -1.55
CA ILE A 147 -9.49 -2.23 -2.83
C ILE A 147 -10.96 -1.86 -3.02
N ASN A 148 -11.74 -1.78 -1.93
CA ASN A 148 -13.16 -1.41 -2.00
C ASN A 148 -13.37 0.02 -2.48
N VAL A 149 -12.38 0.90 -2.29
CA VAL A 149 -12.39 2.26 -2.84
C VAL A 149 -12.44 2.21 -4.37
N TYR A 150 -11.88 1.18 -5.01
CA TYR A 150 -11.93 0.99 -6.46
C TYR A 150 -13.17 0.23 -6.94
N LEU A 151 -13.97 -0.35 -6.04
CA LEU A 151 -15.10 -1.23 -6.38
C LEU A 151 -16.47 -0.63 -6.03
N ILE A 152 -16.50 0.30 -5.07
CA ILE A 152 -17.71 0.89 -4.52
C ILE A 152 -17.54 2.41 -4.54
N GLU A 153 -18.47 3.12 -5.19
CA GLU A 153 -18.32 4.53 -5.57
C GLU A 153 -18.09 5.46 -4.39
N ASN A 154 -18.80 5.23 -3.29
CA ASN A 154 -18.77 6.06 -2.08
C ASN A 154 -18.23 5.29 -0.86
N PHE A 155 -17.31 4.34 -1.07
CA PHE A 155 -16.73 3.60 0.04
C PHE A 155 -15.74 4.45 0.85
N GLU A 156 -16.00 4.54 2.15
CA GLU A 156 -15.12 5.23 3.10
C GLU A 156 -14.13 4.26 3.73
N ALA A 157 -12.90 4.26 3.21
CA ALA A 157 -11.81 3.54 3.84
C ALA A 157 -11.37 4.24 5.15
N PRO A 158 -10.76 3.51 6.11
CA PRO A 158 -10.24 4.11 7.33
C PRO A 158 -9.15 5.16 7.11
N VAL A 159 -8.56 5.26 5.91
CA VAL A 159 -7.61 6.32 5.51
C VAL A 159 -8.05 6.89 4.17
N LYS A 160 -7.67 8.13 3.86
CA LYS A 160 -8.05 8.74 2.57
C LYS A 160 -7.28 8.05 1.44
N ILE A 161 -7.97 7.27 0.62
CA ILE A 161 -7.41 6.66 -0.59
C ILE A 161 -7.84 7.49 -1.80
N THR A 162 -6.91 7.75 -2.71
CA THR A 162 -7.14 8.45 -3.96
C THR A 162 -7.12 7.45 -5.11
N ARG A 163 -8.16 7.41 -5.93
CA ARG A 163 -8.20 6.58 -7.15
C ARG A 163 -7.22 7.17 -8.16
N HIS A 164 -6.23 6.39 -8.56
CA HIS A 164 -5.22 6.82 -9.52
C HIS A 164 -5.83 7.14 -10.89
N ALA A 165 -5.21 8.08 -11.64
CA ALA A 165 -5.65 8.42 -13.00
C ALA A 165 -5.74 7.21 -13.92
N PHE A 166 -4.83 6.24 -13.78
CA PHE A 166 -4.84 4.98 -14.54
C PHE A 166 -6.12 4.16 -14.33
N PHE A 167 -6.71 4.16 -13.13
CA PHE A 167 -8.01 3.55 -12.91
C PHE A 167 -9.13 4.38 -13.56
N ASN A 168 -9.09 5.70 -13.40
CA ASN A 168 -10.12 6.60 -13.93
C ASN A 168 -10.16 6.60 -15.47
N ARG A 169 -9.06 6.26 -16.14
CA ARG A 169 -8.98 6.12 -17.61
C ARG A 169 -9.55 4.80 -18.14
N LEU A 170 -9.89 3.84 -17.26
CA LEU A 170 -10.44 2.57 -17.72
C LEU A 170 -11.77 2.77 -18.45
N GLY A 171 -12.63 3.70 -18.06
CA GLY A 171 -13.89 3.97 -18.74
C GLY A 171 -14.50 5.32 -18.38
N ASP A 172 -15.57 5.69 -19.09
CA ASP A 172 -16.17 7.02 -18.97
C ASP A 172 -17.06 7.19 -17.72
N THR A 173 -17.39 6.10 -17.03
CA THR A 173 -18.17 6.09 -15.79
C THR A 173 -17.50 5.23 -14.74
N PHE A 174 -17.79 5.48 -13.46
CA PHE A 174 -17.27 4.65 -12.36
C PHE A 174 -17.59 3.16 -12.57
N SER A 175 -18.82 2.83 -12.96
CA SER A 175 -19.24 1.46 -13.24
C SER A 175 -18.43 0.82 -14.38
N ALA A 176 -18.16 1.55 -15.46
CA ALA A 176 -17.33 1.06 -16.57
C ALA A 176 -15.86 0.83 -16.13
N CYS A 177 -15.31 1.71 -15.28
CA CYS A 177 -13.99 1.50 -14.69
C CYS A 177 -13.96 0.24 -13.81
N VAL A 178 -14.96 0.04 -12.95
CA VAL A 178 -15.07 -1.15 -12.08
C VAL A 178 -15.15 -2.43 -12.91
N GLU A 179 -15.99 -2.47 -13.95
CA GLU A 179 -16.13 -3.66 -14.81
C GLU A 179 -14.79 -4.06 -15.43
N LYS A 180 -14.05 -3.10 -15.99
CA LYS A 180 -12.73 -3.35 -16.57
C LYS A 180 -11.69 -3.67 -15.51
N PHE A 181 -11.75 -3.04 -14.34
CA PHE A 181 -10.83 -3.34 -13.23
C PHE A 181 -11.02 -4.75 -12.66
N LEU A 182 -12.25 -5.27 -12.63
CA LEU A 182 -12.54 -6.66 -12.25
C LEU A 182 -11.96 -7.69 -13.23
N LYS A 183 -11.72 -7.33 -14.50
CA LYS A 183 -11.01 -8.22 -15.46
C LYS A 183 -9.56 -8.45 -15.03
N TYR A 184 -8.92 -7.47 -14.39
CA TYR A 184 -7.60 -7.65 -13.77
C TYR A 184 -7.66 -8.61 -12.57
N GLU A 185 -8.73 -8.57 -11.77
CA GLU A 185 -8.92 -9.52 -10.66
C GLU A 185 -9.00 -10.94 -11.20
N GLU A 186 -9.83 -11.16 -12.22
CA GLU A 186 -10.03 -12.46 -12.84
C GLU A 186 -8.71 -13.01 -13.39
N ALA A 187 -7.98 -12.19 -14.15
CA ALA A 187 -6.66 -12.54 -14.69
C ALA A 187 -5.65 -12.87 -13.57
N TYR A 188 -5.65 -12.07 -12.49
CA TYR A 188 -4.79 -12.29 -11.34
C TYR A 188 -5.13 -13.59 -10.62
N ARG A 189 -6.41 -13.89 -10.39
CA ARG A 189 -6.88 -15.15 -9.79
C ARG A 189 -6.50 -16.36 -10.66
N LYS A 190 -6.66 -16.28 -11.99
CA LYS A 190 -6.25 -17.33 -12.93
C LYS A 190 -4.76 -17.65 -12.83
N ARG A 191 -3.90 -16.63 -12.67
CA ARG A 191 -2.45 -16.81 -12.44
C ARG A 191 -2.10 -17.37 -11.05
N MET A 192 -3.01 -17.25 -10.08
CA MET A 192 -2.83 -17.79 -8.73
C MET A 192 -3.28 -19.26 -8.58
N ILE A 193 -4.11 -19.76 -9.50
CA ILE A 193 -4.44 -21.18 -9.55
C ILE A 193 -3.13 -21.92 -9.86
N PRO A 194 -2.65 -22.83 -9.00
CA PRO A 194 -1.56 -23.70 -9.37
C PRO A 194 -2.00 -24.43 -10.63
N ILE A 195 -1.20 -24.37 -11.70
CA ILE A 195 -1.34 -25.31 -12.81
C ILE A 195 -1.16 -26.69 -12.16
N PHE A 196 -2.27 -27.38 -11.90
CA PHE A 196 -2.29 -28.76 -11.45
C PHE A 196 -2.09 -29.67 -12.66
#